data_AF-A8AJ94-F1
#
_entry.id   AF-A8AJ94-F1
#
_cell.length_a   1.000
_cell.length_b   1.000
_cell.length_c   1.000
_cell.angle_alpha   90.00
_cell.angle_beta   90.00
_cell.angle_gamma   90.00
#
_symmetry.space_group_name_H-M   'P 1'
#
loop_
_entity.id
_entity.type
_entity.pdbx_description
1 polymer ?
#
loop_
_entity_poly.entity_id
_entity_poly.type
_entity_poly.pdbx_seq_one_letter_code
_entity_poly.pdbx_strand_id
1 'polypeptide(L)'
;MGDIIYLRITGEEQGNISAGCGTYSSTGNRWQKGHEDEIFVFSLFSALSNTGRGINLQGLRFSKLIDKSTPLFCNAITNNERLFIEIDFWRINRTGRWERYYYIQLRNASVRSIQTHVALNELDTEEIAVSYDYILCKHLIANTEFDYLAFPAEYNHLFMPQRPQPVSSPRPAAIKITPPSQHLPKITPVYAKSCLKAKGCTDAGNTEEPAKNFGQMAIFAQSSVDDCCGYTQSAEASAIPLALGGLAQVWGEWPLSGTLSATRAIPYVGALASALYISSAGEGSARVPGRDEYWYEETLRQKALTGSTATTRVRFFWGTDTHGAPQVYGVHTGEGTPYENVRVANMVWNDEHHLYEFTPAHDIDGPLITWTPENPVTGDLPNHTGSNVPPLDQPTILVTPIPDGKNEYTTPPFPVPDAADFNDYILVFPTDSGIQPIYVYLREDPRKQPGTATGYGEILPENSRWLEAASSGLGAPIPAQVADKLRGRTFRNFDHFREEFWLAVSECPELMKDFKPSNQTLIRMGLAPYPIPSEQVGGRTTFELHHLEEIQHGGEVFNMDNINITTPRLHTGIHKNANR
;
A
#
# COMPACT_ATOMS: atom_id res chain seq x y z
N MET A 1 6.79 23.94 -5.84
CA MET A 1 5.75 24.09 -4.80
C MET A 1 5.86 25.50 -4.25
N GLY A 2 4.75 26.24 -4.22
CA GLY A 2 4.71 27.63 -3.76
C GLY A 2 4.82 27.77 -2.24
N ASP A 3 4.96 29.01 -1.78
CA ASP A 3 4.98 29.35 -0.36
C ASP A 3 3.62 29.03 0.28
N ILE A 4 3.64 28.53 1.53
CA ILE A 4 2.43 28.20 2.30
C ILE A 4 2.19 29.29 3.35
N ILE A 5 0.93 29.74 3.49
CA ILE A 5 0.53 30.81 4.40
C ILE A 5 -0.52 30.30 5.41
N TYR A 6 -0.27 30.53 6.70
CA TYR A 6 -1.21 30.21 7.79
C TYR A 6 -1.53 31.43 8.63
N LEU A 7 -2.79 31.52 9.07
CA LEU A 7 -3.29 32.61 9.90
C LEU A 7 -3.73 32.10 11.26
N ARG A 8 -3.34 32.82 12.32
CA ARG A 8 -3.90 32.68 13.66
C ARG A 8 -4.65 33.95 14.00
N ILE A 9 -5.87 33.81 14.52
CA ILE A 9 -6.75 34.96 14.75
C ILE A 9 -7.37 34.85 16.13
N THR A 10 -7.25 35.92 16.91
CA THR A 10 -7.92 36.07 18.20
C THR A 10 -8.77 37.33 18.18
N GLY A 11 -10.06 37.17 18.43
CA GLY A 11 -10.99 38.27 18.63
C GLY A 11 -11.02 38.71 20.09
N GLU A 12 -11.30 40.00 20.32
CA GLU A 12 -11.47 40.57 21.66
C GLU A 12 -12.63 39.97 22.45
N GLU A 13 -13.73 39.65 21.77
CA GLU A 13 -14.95 39.11 22.38
C GLU A 13 -15.04 37.59 22.16
N GLN A 14 -14.75 37.13 20.93
CA GLN A 14 -14.90 35.73 20.54
C GLN A 14 -13.73 34.84 20.99
N GLY A 15 -12.61 35.42 21.44
CA GLY A 15 -11.43 34.66 21.81
C GLY A 15 -10.72 34.04 20.59
N ASN A 16 -10.18 32.83 20.72
CA ASN A 16 -9.41 32.20 19.64
C ASN A 16 -10.31 31.78 18.46
N ILE A 17 -10.38 32.63 17.44
CA ILE A 17 -11.21 32.43 16.23
C ILE A 17 -10.63 31.33 15.35
N SER A 18 -9.30 31.19 15.28
CA SER A 18 -8.64 30.16 14.45
C SER A 18 -8.63 28.78 15.11
N ALA A 19 -9.07 28.66 16.37
CA ALA A 19 -9.10 27.39 17.11
C ALA A 19 -9.90 26.32 16.35
N GLY A 20 -9.24 25.22 15.99
CA GLY A 20 -9.83 24.14 15.22
C GLY A 20 -10.20 24.48 13.77
N CYS A 21 -9.73 25.59 13.19
CA CYS A 21 -10.05 25.94 11.79
C CYS A 21 -9.29 25.08 10.78
N GLY A 22 -8.05 24.70 11.10
CA GLY A 22 -7.25 23.76 10.34
C GLY A 22 -7.56 22.31 10.73
N THR A 23 -8.79 22.02 11.13
CA THR A 23 -9.23 20.64 11.40
C THR A 23 -10.11 20.14 10.27
N TYR A 24 -10.21 18.82 10.16
CA TYR A 24 -11.07 18.18 9.18
C TYR A 24 -12.53 18.64 9.26
N SER A 25 -13.09 18.78 10.47
CA SER A 25 -14.46 19.26 10.69
C SER A 25 -14.73 20.67 10.14
N SER A 26 -13.67 21.41 9.82
CA SER A 26 -13.69 22.79 9.38
C SER A 26 -13.41 22.90 7.87
N THR A 27 -12.30 22.35 7.38
CA THR A 27 -11.85 22.53 5.97
C THR A 27 -11.86 21.24 5.13
N GLY A 28 -12.42 20.15 5.65
CA GLY A 28 -12.42 18.85 4.98
C GLY A 28 -10.99 18.38 4.65
N ASN A 29 -10.78 17.80 3.46
CA ASN A 29 -9.50 17.22 3.03
C ASN A 29 -8.35 18.22 2.85
N ARG A 30 -8.57 19.52 3.06
CA ARG A 30 -7.55 20.56 2.83
C ARG A 30 -6.81 20.97 4.10
N TRP A 31 -7.17 20.40 5.25
CA TRP A 31 -6.47 20.63 6.51
C TRP A 31 -5.06 20.03 6.50
N GLN A 32 -4.16 20.57 7.33
CA GLN A 32 -2.78 20.08 7.43
C GLN A 32 -2.39 19.84 8.89
N LYS A 33 -1.68 18.73 9.13
CA LYS A 33 -1.25 18.33 10.48
C LYS A 33 -0.25 19.32 11.06
N GLY A 34 -0.43 19.67 12.34
CA GLY A 34 0.37 20.69 13.03
C GLY A 34 -0.13 22.12 12.84
N HIS A 35 -1.21 22.31 12.07
CA HIS A 35 -1.84 23.59 11.79
C HIS A 35 -3.32 23.59 12.21
N GLU A 36 -3.70 22.76 13.20
CA GLU A 36 -5.10 22.52 13.59
C GLU A 36 -5.82 23.77 14.11
N ASP A 37 -5.08 24.67 14.75
CA ASP A 37 -5.57 25.95 15.28
C ASP A 37 -5.24 27.15 14.36
N GLU A 38 -4.99 26.87 13.08
CA GLU A 38 -4.58 27.85 12.07
C GLU A 38 -5.46 27.77 10.83
N ILE A 39 -5.64 28.90 10.15
CA ILE A 39 -6.44 29.02 8.93
C ILE A 39 -5.48 28.99 7.73
N PHE A 40 -5.68 28.06 6.80
CA PHE A 40 -4.91 28.01 5.56
C PHE A 40 -5.36 29.10 4.58
N VAL A 41 -4.40 29.81 3.98
CA VAL A 41 -4.67 30.94 3.07
C VAL A 41 -4.06 30.69 1.69
N PHE A 42 -4.90 30.81 0.65
CA PHE A 42 -4.52 30.58 -0.74
C PHE A 42 -3.85 31.79 -1.39
N SER A 43 -4.29 32.99 -1.01
CA SER A 43 -3.76 34.23 -1.55
C SER A 43 -3.78 35.30 -0.48
N LEU A 44 -2.75 36.13 -0.48
CA LEU A 44 -2.63 37.29 0.40
C LEU A 44 -2.15 38.47 -0.42
N PHE A 45 -2.91 39.56 -0.34
CA PHE A 45 -2.59 40.84 -0.92
C PHE A 45 -2.41 41.87 0.18
N SER A 46 -1.24 42.50 0.21
CA SER A 46 -0.95 43.64 1.05
C SER A 46 -0.28 44.70 0.18
N ALA A 47 -0.85 45.89 0.16
CA ALA A 47 -0.31 47.01 -0.61
C ALA A 47 -0.05 48.21 0.30
N LEU A 48 1.14 48.77 0.13
CA LEU A 48 1.60 49.97 0.80
C LEU A 48 1.85 51.02 -0.27
N SER A 49 1.24 52.19 -0.11
CA SER A 49 1.43 53.31 -1.03
C SER A 49 1.95 54.54 -0.30
N ASN A 50 2.93 55.22 -0.88
CA ASN A 50 3.45 56.45 -0.32
C ASN A 50 2.57 57.63 -0.78
N THR A 51 2.04 58.39 0.17
CA THR A 51 1.20 59.57 -0.12
C THR A 51 1.99 60.89 -0.19
N GLY A 52 3.30 60.84 0.05
CA GLY A 52 4.16 62.02 0.21
C GLY A 52 4.10 62.68 1.60
N ARG A 53 3.12 62.32 2.44
CA ARG A 53 2.98 62.78 3.84
C ARG A 53 2.96 61.63 4.86
N GLY A 54 3.09 60.40 4.40
CA GLY A 54 3.01 59.18 5.22
C GLY A 54 2.67 57.96 4.37
N ILE A 55 2.54 56.81 5.02
CA ILE A 55 2.16 55.54 4.38
C ILE A 55 0.63 55.43 4.38
N ASN A 56 0.05 55.14 3.22
CA ASN A 56 -1.33 54.69 3.11
C ASN A 56 -1.35 53.16 3.03
N LEU A 57 -1.88 52.57 4.10
CA LEU A 57 -2.15 51.15 4.24
C LEU A 57 -3.42 50.84 3.45
N GLN A 58 -3.32 50.13 2.33
CA GLN A 58 -4.50 49.77 1.51
C GLN A 58 -5.30 48.60 2.11
N GLY A 59 -5.21 48.40 3.42
CA GLY A 59 -5.70 47.20 4.12
C GLY A 59 -4.89 45.95 3.75
N LEU A 60 -5.28 44.82 4.36
CA LEU A 60 -4.76 43.51 4.01
C LEU A 60 -5.95 42.67 3.56
N ARG A 61 -5.77 41.94 2.47
CA ARG A 61 -6.80 41.06 1.93
C ARG A 61 -6.24 39.67 1.79
N PHE A 62 -7.03 38.67 2.15
CA PHE A 62 -6.63 37.28 1.99
C PHE A 62 -7.82 36.41 1.55
N SER A 63 -7.51 35.32 0.87
CA SER A 63 -8.49 34.31 0.45
C SER A 63 -8.28 33.01 1.22
N LYS A 64 -9.36 32.47 1.78
CA LYS A 64 -9.42 31.20 2.52
C LYS A 64 -10.57 30.33 2.02
N LEU A 65 -10.64 29.08 2.47
CA LEU A 65 -11.83 28.22 2.28
C LEU A 65 -12.99 28.71 3.14
N ILE A 66 -14.21 28.31 2.79
CA ILE A 66 -15.31 28.26 3.76
C ILE A 66 -14.93 27.24 4.84
N ASP A 67 -14.91 27.68 6.10
CA ASP A 67 -14.44 26.88 7.23
C ASP A 67 -15.13 27.27 8.54
N LYS A 68 -14.75 26.69 9.67
CA LYS A 68 -15.31 26.99 11.00
C LYS A 68 -15.21 28.47 11.38
N SER A 69 -14.21 29.20 10.89
CA SER A 69 -14.07 30.64 11.16
C SER A 69 -15.03 31.50 10.35
N THR A 70 -15.63 30.99 9.27
CA THR A 70 -16.60 31.73 8.44
C THR A 70 -17.71 32.41 9.26
N PRO A 71 -18.51 31.68 10.08
CA PRO A 71 -19.51 32.32 10.93
C PRO A 71 -18.91 33.26 11.99
N LEU A 72 -17.68 33.01 12.44
CA LEU A 72 -16.98 33.87 13.41
C LEU A 72 -16.54 35.19 12.78
N PHE A 73 -16.12 35.19 11.51
CA PHE A 73 -15.88 36.39 10.74
C PHE A 73 -17.16 37.18 10.49
N CYS A 74 -18.29 36.51 10.23
CA CYS A 74 -19.60 37.15 10.13
C CYS A 74 -20.01 37.83 11.44
N ASN A 75 -19.73 37.23 12.59
CA ASN A 75 -19.93 37.88 13.89
C ASN A 75 -18.99 39.08 14.07
N ALA A 76 -17.71 38.92 13.73
CA ALA A 76 -16.70 39.97 13.89
C ALA A 76 -17.02 41.22 13.05
N ILE A 77 -17.46 41.06 11.80
CA ILE A 77 -17.89 42.21 10.96
C ILE A 77 -19.18 42.85 11.48
N THR A 78 -20.13 42.05 11.97
CA THR A 78 -21.42 42.54 12.47
C THR A 78 -21.26 43.37 13.75
N ASN A 79 -20.38 42.92 14.65
CA ASN A 79 -20.12 43.59 15.93
C ASN A 79 -18.97 44.61 15.86
N ASN A 80 -18.34 44.77 14.69
CA ASN A 80 -17.12 45.57 14.51
C ASN A 80 -16.04 45.21 15.55
N GLU A 81 -15.85 43.90 15.76
CA GLU A 81 -14.94 43.35 16.75
C GLU A 81 -13.48 43.62 16.38
N ARG A 82 -12.66 43.89 17.40
CA ARG A 82 -11.22 44.11 17.26
C ARG A 82 -10.48 42.77 17.29
N LEU A 83 -9.66 42.55 16.27
CA LEU A 83 -8.96 41.31 16.02
C LEU A 83 -7.44 41.50 16.18
N PHE A 84 -6.80 40.44 16.64
CA PHE A 84 -5.37 40.25 16.61
C PHE A 84 -5.06 39.12 15.62
N ILE A 85 -4.30 39.43 14.57
CA ILE A 85 -4.03 38.51 13.45
C ILE A 85 -2.53 38.27 13.36
N GLU A 86 -2.13 37.01 13.33
CA GLU A 86 -0.77 36.56 13.07
C GLU A 86 -0.74 35.75 11.78
N ILE A 87 0.25 35.98 10.94
CA ILE A 87 0.37 35.38 9.61
C ILE A 87 1.78 34.82 9.46
N ASP A 88 1.88 33.51 9.27
CA ASP A 88 3.13 32.79 9.11
C ASP A 88 3.32 32.30 7.68
N PHE A 89 4.51 32.58 7.13
CA PHE A 89 4.92 32.15 5.81
C PHE A 89 5.96 31.04 5.91
N TRP A 90 5.69 29.96 5.21
CA TRP A 90 6.52 28.76 5.17
C TRP A 90 7.06 28.53 3.77
N ARG A 91 8.30 28.07 3.70
CA ARG A 91 8.95 27.65 2.46
C ARG A 91 9.80 26.41 2.69
N ILE A 92 10.16 25.73 1.60
CA ILE A 92 11.12 24.63 1.64
C ILE A 92 12.54 25.22 1.60
N ASN A 93 13.36 24.87 2.59
CA ASN A 93 14.75 25.30 2.65
C ASN A 93 15.67 24.44 1.79
N ARG A 94 16.97 24.81 1.71
CA ARG A 94 17.96 24.08 0.88
C ARG A 94 18.13 22.59 1.26
N THR A 95 17.69 22.18 2.44
CA THR A 95 17.77 20.80 2.93
C THR A 95 16.47 20.01 2.70
N GLY A 96 15.50 20.58 1.99
CA GLY A 96 14.20 19.95 1.73
C GLY A 96 13.24 19.98 2.93
N ARG A 97 13.52 20.77 3.98
CA ARG A 97 12.66 20.89 5.16
C ARG A 97 11.84 22.18 5.11
N TRP A 98 10.61 22.13 5.62
CA TRP A 98 9.79 23.32 5.83
C TRP A 98 10.41 24.23 6.89
N GLU A 99 10.57 25.51 6.58
CA GLU A 99 11.01 26.55 7.52
C GLU A 99 10.05 27.76 7.48
N ARG A 100 9.73 28.28 8.65
CA ARG A 100 8.98 29.53 8.82
C ARG A 100 9.93 30.69 8.61
N TYR A 101 9.76 31.44 7.52
CA TYR A 101 10.76 32.41 7.07
C TYR A 101 10.31 33.86 7.18
N TYR A 102 9.00 34.12 7.15
CA TYR A 102 8.42 35.47 7.21
C TYR A 102 7.18 35.46 8.11
N TYR A 103 6.94 36.57 8.81
CA TYR A 103 5.87 36.72 9.80
C TYR A 103 5.25 38.11 9.68
N ILE A 104 3.92 38.19 9.66
CA ILE A 104 3.15 39.45 9.75
C ILE A 104 2.25 39.39 10.98
N GLN A 105 2.19 40.48 11.72
CA GLN A 105 1.31 40.68 12.85
C GLN A 105 0.48 41.93 12.63
N LEU A 106 -0.84 41.83 12.76
CA LEU A 106 -1.78 42.96 12.76
C LEU A 106 -2.41 43.09 14.14
N ARG A 107 -2.52 44.33 14.63
CA ARG A 107 -3.23 44.64 15.89
C ARG A 107 -4.35 45.62 15.63
N ASN A 108 -5.40 45.49 16.44
CA ASN A 108 -6.63 46.27 16.30
C ASN A 108 -7.22 46.12 14.88
N ALA A 109 -7.12 44.93 14.31
CA ALA A 109 -7.65 44.66 12.98
C ALA A 109 -9.19 44.58 13.05
N SER A 110 -9.89 45.05 12.02
CA SER A 110 -11.33 44.93 11.89
C SER A 110 -11.71 44.50 10.48
N VAL A 111 -12.70 43.62 10.39
CA VAL A 111 -13.18 43.07 9.11
C VAL A 111 -13.95 44.15 8.36
N ARG A 112 -13.56 44.43 7.12
CA ARG A 112 -14.19 45.45 6.25
C ARG A 112 -15.17 44.85 5.26
N SER A 113 -14.84 43.70 4.70
CA SER A 113 -15.69 43.00 3.75
C SER A 113 -15.39 41.52 3.76
N ILE A 114 -16.43 40.72 3.55
CA ILE A 114 -16.36 39.28 3.31
C ILE A 114 -17.08 39.04 1.98
N GLN A 115 -16.40 38.41 1.03
CA GLN A 115 -16.98 38.02 -0.27
C GLN A 115 -16.85 36.51 -0.42
N THR A 116 -17.98 35.81 -0.44
CA THR A 116 -18.02 34.35 -0.61
C THR A 116 -18.27 34.01 -2.08
N HIS A 117 -17.40 33.19 -2.65
CA HIS A 117 -17.45 32.74 -4.04
C HIS A 117 -17.66 31.23 -4.06
N VAL A 118 -18.78 30.80 -4.67
CA VAL A 118 -19.17 29.39 -4.86
C VAL A 118 -19.48 29.21 -6.34
N ALA A 119 -18.75 28.34 -7.02
CA ALA A 119 -18.91 28.10 -8.45
C ALA A 119 -18.71 26.61 -8.79
N LEU A 120 -19.41 26.14 -9.82
CA LEU A 120 -19.28 24.77 -10.32
C LEU A 120 -17.84 24.51 -10.78
N ASN A 121 -17.25 23.43 -10.26
CA ASN A 121 -15.86 23.00 -10.54
C ASN A 121 -14.75 23.94 -10.03
N GLU A 122 -15.07 24.87 -9.13
CA GLU A 122 -14.08 25.72 -8.44
C GLU A 122 -14.09 25.47 -6.94
N LEU A 123 -13.08 26.00 -6.23
CA LEU A 123 -13.04 25.93 -4.77
C LEU A 123 -13.94 27.00 -4.18
N ASP A 124 -14.81 26.58 -3.27
CA ASP A 124 -15.60 27.49 -2.46
C ASP A 124 -14.66 28.28 -1.54
N THR A 125 -14.54 29.58 -1.84
CA THR A 125 -13.55 30.46 -1.20
C THR A 125 -14.20 31.72 -0.67
N GLU A 126 -13.53 32.33 0.30
CA GLU A 126 -13.93 33.58 0.92
C GLU A 126 -12.77 34.57 0.83
N GLU A 127 -13.03 35.73 0.24
CA GLU A 127 -12.11 36.85 0.21
C GLU A 127 -12.44 37.80 1.37
N ILE A 128 -11.50 37.94 2.31
CA ILE A 128 -11.66 38.75 3.52
C ILE A 128 -10.71 39.95 3.44
N ALA A 129 -11.28 41.15 3.55
CA ALA A 129 -10.50 42.38 3.68
C ALA A 129 -10.54 42.89 5.12
N VAL A 130 -9.37 43.23 5.67
CA VAL A 130 -9.24 43.81 7.01
C VAL A 130 -8.55 45.17 6.95
N SER A 131 -9.02 46.09 7.78
CA SER A 131 -8.23 47.27 8.19
C SER A 131 -7.53 46.99 9.51
N TYR A 132 -6.45 47.70 9.79
CA TYR A 132 -5.67 47.53 11.01
C TYR A 132 -4.98 48.84 11.36
N ASP A 133 -4.71 49.03 12.65
CA ASP A 133 -4.04 50.25 13.13
C ASP A 133 -2.53 50.05 13.27
N TYR A 134 -2.09 48.81 13.46
CA TYR A 134 -0.69 48.46 13.58
C TYR A 134 -0.37 47.23 12.75
N ILE A 135 0.76 47.29 12.04
CA ILE A 135 1.36 46.17 11.33
C ILE A 135 2.83 46.01 11.75
N LEU A 136 3.24 44.76 11.91
CA LEU A 136 4.63 44.36 12.08
C LEU A 136 4.94 43.24 11.09
N CYS A 137 6.01 43.39 10.34
CA CYS A 137 6.51 42.45 9.36
C CYS A 137 7.93 42.05 9.75
N LYS A 138 8.24 40.75 9.79
CA LYS A 138 9.58 40.23 10.10
C LYS A 138 10.02 39.18 9.09
N HIS A 139 11.21 39.35 8.53
CA HIS A 139 11.91 38.25 7.89
C HIS A 139 12.76 37.52 8.94
N LEU A 140 12.32 36.33 9.34
CA LEU A 140 12.88 35.58 10.47
C LEU A 140 14.29 35.07 10.19
N ILE A 141 14.57 34.67 8.94
CA ILE A 141 15.90 34.16 8.54
C ILE A 141 16.92 35.29 8.31
N ALA A 142 16.50 36.40 7.68
CA ALA A 142 17.37 37.55 7.41
C ALA A 142 17.42 38.56 8.58
N ASN A 143 16.59 38.34 9.61
CA ASN A 143 16.47 39.17 10.80
C ASN A 143 16.23 40.66 10.50
N THR A 144 15.38 40.95 9.51
CA THR A 144 14.92 42.32 9.20
C THR A 144 13.47 42.49 9.65
N GLU A 145 13.13 43.67 10.15
CA GLU A 145 11.77 43.98 10.61
C GLU A 145 11.32 45.36 10.14
N PHE A 146 10.01 45.50 9.98
CA PHE A 146 9.31 46.74 9.70
C PHE A 146 8.06 46.78 10.57
N ASP A 147 7.84 47.87 11.27
CA ASP A 147 6.58 48.12 11.96
C ASP A 147 6.06 49.53 11.70
N TYR A 148 4.74 49.66 11.71
CA TYR A 148 4.08 50.92 11.45
C TYR A 148 2.75 51.01 12.19
N LEU A 149 2.51 52.16 12.82
CA LEU A 149 1.29 52.51 13.51
C LEU A 149 0.57 53.63 12.74
N ALA A 150 -0.61 53.33 12.22
CA ALA A 150 -1.42 54.24 11.44
C ALA A 150 -2.03 55.38 12.27
N PHE A 151 -2.36 55.10 13.54
CA PHE A 151 -3.02 56.05 14.45
C PHE A 151 -2.29 56.14 15.81
N PRO A 152 -1.42 57.15 16.01
CA PRO A 152 -0.60 57.29 17.22
C PRO A 152 -1.38 57.48 18.53
N ALA A 153 -2.61 57.98 18.46
CA ALA A 153 -3.42 58.30 19.64
C ALA A 153 -3.93 57.06 20.40
N GLU A 154 -3.89 55.87 19.80
CA GLU A 154 -4.52 54.65 20.34
C GLU A 154 -3.52 53.55 20.70
N TYR A 155 -2.21 53.83 20.67
CA TYR A 155 -1.16 52.82 20.90
C TYR A 155 -1.34 52.05 22.21
N ASN A 156 -1.74 52.74 23.29
CA ASN A 156 -1.94 52.13 24.62
C ASN A 156 -3.29 51.38 24.75
N HIS A 157 -4.14 51.42 23.74
CA HIS A 157 -5.45 50.77 23.68
C HIS A 157 -5.53 49.66 22.62
N LEU A 158 -4.39 49.33 21.98
CA LEU A 158 -4.29 48.23 21.02
C LEU A 158 -4.63 46.91 21.71
N PHE A 159 -5.65 46.22 21.21
CA PHE A 159 -6.00 44.89 21.69
C PHE A 159 -4.81 43.93 21.52
N MET A 160 -4.33 43.39 22.65
CA MET A 160 -3.34 42.31 22.69
C MET A 160 -3.89 41.16 23.54
N PRO A 161 -4.00 39.94 23.01
CA PRO A 161 -4.44 38.80 23.80
C PRO A 161 -3.42 38.51 24.91
N GLN A 162 -3.89 38.22 26.13
CA GLN A 162 -3.00 37.79 27.22
C GLN A 162 -2.31 36.47 26.82
N ARG A 163 -0.97 36.46 26.76
CA ARG A 163 -0.22 35.21 26.64
C ARG A 163 -0.58 34.31 27.84
N PRO A 164 -0.91 33.02 27.64
CA PRO A 164 -1.02 32.10 28.77
C PRO A 164 0.33 32.06 29.49
N GLN A 165 0.39 32.52 30.74
CA GLN A 165 1.59 32.38 31.55
C GLN A 165 1.81 30.88 31.84
N PRO A 166 3.07 30.39 31.79
CA PRO A 166 3.37 29.04 32.26
C PRO A 166 3.08 29.01 33.76
N VAL A 167 2.04 28.29 34.16
CA VAL A 167 1.60 28.24 35.56
C VAL A 167 2.68 27.51 36.37
N SER A 168 3.40 28.27 37.19
CA SER A 168 4.30 27.77 38.23
C SER A 168 3.55 26.86 39.19
N SER A 169 4.10 25.68 39.46
CA SER A 169 3.50 24.64 40.30
C SER A 169 3.28 25.11 41.75
N PRO A 170 2.04 25.07 42.29
CA PRO A 170 1.84 25.16 43.72
C PRO A 170 1.63 23.76 44.31
N ARG A 171 2.28 23.55 45.46
CA ARG A 171 2.23 22.38 46.35
C ARG A 171 0.78 21.95 46.67
N PRO A 172 0.46 20.65 46.71
CA PRO A 172 -0.92 20.19 46.85
C PRO A 172 -1.42 20.31 48.30
N ALA A 173 -2.58 20.92 48.47
CA ALA A 173 -3.44 20.75 49.64
C ALA A 173 -4.81 20.23 49.16
N ALA A 174 -5.33 19.26 49.91
CA ALA A 174 -6.33 18.28 49.48
C ALA A 174 -7.69 18.87 49.06
N ILE A 175 -8.20 18.40 47.91
CA ILE A 175 -9.58 18.59 47.48
C ILE A 175 -10.30 17.23 47.52
N LYS A 176 -11.49 17.26 48.12
CA LYS A 176 -12.42 16.13 48.28
C LYS A 176 -12.69 15.44 46.94
N ILE A 177 -12.58 14.12 46.98
CA ILE A 177 -12.80 13.20 45.87
C ILE A 177 -14.26 13.32 45.41
N THR A 178 -14.46 13.85 44.21
CA THR A 178 -15.62 13.49 43.38
C THR A 178 -15.18 12.27 42.57
N PRO A 179 -15.99 11.21 42.41
CA PRO A 179 -15.54 10.03 41.69
C PRO A 179 -15.11 10.41 40.27
N PRO A 180 -13.99 9.88 39.76
CA PRO A 180 -13.49 10.25 38.45
C PRO A 180 -14.47 9.81 37.37
N SER A 181 -14.80 10.74 36.47
CA SER A 181 -15.17 10.36 35.11
C SER A 181 -14.03 9.50 34.59
N GLN A 182 -14.32 8.23 34.30
CA GLN A 182 -13.35 7.24 33.88
C GLN A 182 -12.62 7.77 32.64
N HIS A 183 -11.29 7.87 32.72
CA HIS A 183 -10.44 8.01 31.54
C HIS A 183 -10.81 6.92 30.54
N LEU A 184 -11.36 7.31 29.39
CA LEU A 184 -11.45 6.41 28.25
C LEU A 184 -9.99 6.10 27.83
N PRO A 185 -9.60 4.81 27.73
CA PRO A 185 -8.26 4.44 27.29
C PRO A 185 -8.00 5.01 25.89
N LYS A 186 -6.74 5.36 25.61
CA LYS A 186 -6.30 5.80 24.28
C LYS A 186 -6.37 4.59 23.34
N ILE A 187 -7.46 4.45 22.60
CA ILE A 187 -7.71 3.31 21.70
C ILE A 187 -6.81 3.46 20.46
N THR A 188 -5.93 2.48 20.24
CA THR A 188 -5.11 2.38 19.01
C THR A 188 -5.99 1.89 17.86
N PRO A 189 -6.18 2.64 16.77
CA PRO A 189 -6.99 2.20 15.64
C PRO A 189 -6.32 1.03 14.91
N VAL A 190 -7.12 0.07 14.45
CA VAL A 190 -6.66 -1.16 13.79
C VAL A 190 -7.34 -1.35 12.44
N TYR A 191 -6.64 -1.93 11.47
CA TYR A 191 -7.05 -2.10 10.07
C TYR A 191 -8.26 -3.01 9.96
N ALA A 192 -8.17 -4.19 10.55
CA ALA A 192 -9.25 -5.15 10.61
C ALA A 192 -9.34 -5.75 12.01
N LYS A 193 -10.56 -6.07 12.43
CA LYS A 193 -10.88 -6.78 13.67
C LYS A 193 -12.16 -7.58 13.49
N SER A 194 -12.35 -8.60 14.32
CA SER A 194 -13.56 -9.41 14.28
C SER A 194 -14.80 -8.59 14.61
N CYS A 195 -15.87 -8.82 13.84
CA CYS A 195 -17.20 -8.29 14.09
C CYS A 195 -17.85 -8.81 15.38
N LEU A 196 -17.34 -9.92 15.95
CA LEU A 196 -17.80 -10.48 17.22
C LEU A 196 -17.32 -9.67 18.44
N LYS A 197 -16.32 -8.79 18.26
CA LYS A 197 -15.81 -7.95 19.36
C LYS A 197 -16.76 -6.81 19.67
N ALA A 198 -16.89 -6.54 20.97
CA ALA A 198 -17.72 -5.46 21.49
C ALA A 198 -17.34 -4.09 20.87
N LYS A 199 -18.34 -3.21 20.86
CA LYS A 199 -18.20 -1.82 20.39
C LYS A 199 -17.08 -1.10 21.17
N GLY A 200 -16.10 -0.52 20.49
CA GLY A 200 -14.95 0.15 21.13
C GLY A 200 -13.77 -0.76 21.46
N CYS A 201 -13.93 -2.08 21.37
CA CYS A 201 -12.84 -3.03 21.59
C CYS A 201 -12.03 -3.18 20.31
N THR A 202 -10.73 -2.89 20.41
CA THR A 202 -9.72 -3.11 19.37
C THR A 202 -8.89 -4.36 19.64
N ASP A 203 -9.28 -5.21 20.58
CA ASP A 203 -8.52 -6.40 20.95
C ASP A 203 -8.68 -7.52 19.91
N ALA A 204 -7.64 -8.33 19.76
CA ALA A 204 -7.70 -9.53 18.93
C ALA A 204 -8.67 -10.57 19.50
N GLY A 205 -9.19 -11.44 18.63
CA GLY A 205 -9.91 -12.64 19.05
C GLY A 205 -8.97 -13.61 19.77
N ASN A 206 -9.55 -14.36 20.69
CA ASN A 206 -8.87 -15.36 21.51
C ASN A 206 -9.42 -16.77 21.28
N THR A 207 -10.33 -16.91 20.32
CA THR A 207 -10.97 -18.16 19.93
C THR A 207 -10.89 -18.29 18.42
N GLU A 208 -10.94 -19.53 17.93
CA GLU A 208 -11.05 -19.76 16.50
C GLU A 208 -12.35 -19.18 15.94
N GLU A 209 -12.27 -18.47 14.81
CA GLU A 209 -13.43 -17.89 14.15
C GLU A 209 -13.25 -17.81 12.62
N PRO A 210 -14.31 -17.86 11.81
CA PRO A 210 -14.18 -17.84 10.36
C PRO A 210 -13.75 -16.46 9.83
N ALA A 211 -12.94 -16.44 8.76
CA ALA A 211 -12.40 -15.22 8.13
C ALA A 211 -13.48 -14.22 7.69
N LYS A 212 -14.69 -14.70 7.39
CA LYS A 212 -15.87 -13.86 7.06
C LYS A 212 -16.23 -12.84 8.15
N ASN A 213 -15.79 -13.06 9.39
CA ASN A 213 -15.99 -12.12 10.50
C ASN A 213 -15.11 -10.86 10.39
N PHE A 214 -14.14 -10.84 9.47
CA PHE A 214 -13.23 -9.73 9.22
C PHE A 214 -13.41 -9.10 7.84
N GLY A 215 -14.06 -9.78 6.90
CA GLY A 215 -14.09 -9.34 5.51
C GLY A 215 -14.57 -10.38 4.53
N GLN A 216 -14.83 -9.93 3.31
CA GLN A 216 -14.91 -10.83 2.17
C GLN A 216 -13.50 -11.20 1.70
N MET A 217 -13.37 -12.44 1.25
CA MET A 217 -12.10 -13.04 0.85
C MET A 217 -12.26 -13.55 -0.56
N ALA A 218 -11.26 -13.31 -1.40
CA ALA A 218 -11.15 -13.92 -2.70
C ALA A 218 -9.72 -14.38 -2.95
N ILE A 219 -9.58 -15.54 -3.59
CA ILE A 219 -8.29 -16.03 -4.05
C ILE A 219 -8.22 -15.83 -5.55
N PHE A 220 -7.12 -15.23 -5.98
CA PHE A 220 -6.81 -14.95 -7.36
C PHE A 220 -5.59 -15.79 -7.76
N ALA A 221 -5.70 -16.51 -8.87
CA ALA A 221 -4.59 -17.29 -9.43
C ALA A 221 -4.29 -16.79 -10.85
N GLN A 222 -3.05 -16.90 -11.28
CA GLN A 222 -2.67 -16.48 -12.63
C GLN A 222 -3.33 -17.42 -13.64
N SER A 223 -4.07 -16.85 -14.60
CA SER A 223 -4.48 -17.61 -15.78
C SER A 223 -3.22 -17.95 -16.57
N SER A 224 -3.03 -19.20 -16.95
CA SER A 224 -1.75 -19.75 -17.44
C SER A 224 -1.15 -18.95 -18.60
N VAL A 225 -0.36 -17.93 -18.26
CA VAL A 225 0.66 -17.34 -19.11
C VAL A 225 1.96 -17.78 -18.50
N ASP A 226 2.41 -18.90 -19.03
CA ASP A 226 3.59 -19.68 -18.69
C ASP A 226 4.86 -18.84 -18.80
N ASP A 227 5.12 -17.99 -17.79
CA ASP A 227 6.39 -17.29 -17.64
C ASP A 227 7.35 -18.13 -16.79
N CYS A 228 7.43 -19.43 -17.08
CA CYS A 228 8.25 -20.41 -16.35
C CYS A 228 9.77 -20.18 -16.45
N CYS A 229 10.23 -19.10 -17.08
CA CYS A 229 11.62 -18.90 -17.43
C CYS A 229 12.01 -17.42 -17.26
N GLY A 230 12.52 -17.04 -16.08
CA GLY A 230 12.94 -15.66 -15.75
C GLY A 230 13.94 -15.03 -16.73
N TYR A 231 13.46 -14.50 -17.84
CA TYR A 231 14.24 -13.71 -18.78
C TYR A 231 13.92 -12.23 -18.61
N THR A 232 14.92 -11.45 -18.25
CA THR A 232 14.93 -10.01 -18.47
C THR A 232 14.89 -9.77 -19.97
N GLN A 233 13.82 -9.15 -20.47
CA GLN A 233 13.80 -8.64 -21.84
C GLN A 233 14.92 -7.60 -21.96
N SER A 234 15.92 -7.88 -22.80
CA SER A 234 16.88 -6.89 -23.21
C SER A 234 16.15 -5.77 -23.93
N ALA A 235 16.36 -4.53 -23.48
CA ALA A 235 15.93 -3.33 -24.15
C ALA A 235 16.33 -3.39 -25.64
N GLU A 236 15.42 -2.99 -26.52
CA GLU A 236 15.51 -2.99 -27.99
C GLU A 236 14.94 -4.23 -28.71
N ALA A 237 13.60 -4.34 -28.76
CA ALA A 237 12.87 -4.67 -29.99
C ALA A 237 11.34 -4.51 -29.85
N SER A 238 10.81 -3.52 -30.56
CA SER A 238 9.43 -3.38 -31.08
C SER A 238 8.25 -3.22 -30.11
N ALA A 239 7.58 -2.07 -30.26
CA ALA A 239 6.33 -1.66 -29.63
C ALA A 239 5.16 -2.62 -29.93
N ILE A 240 5.01 -3.65 -29.11
CA ILE A 240 3.75 -4.38 -28.91
C ILE A 240 3.35 -4.14 -27.45
N PRO A 241 2.11 -3.72 -27.14
CA PRO A 241 1.70 -3.50 -25.75
C PRO A 241 1.90 -4.78 -24.96
N LEU A 242 2.53 -4.71 -23.78
CA LEU A 242 2.59 -5.84 -22.86
C LEU A 242 1.17 -6.35 -22.63
N ALA A 243 0.87 -7.57 -23.07
CA ALA A 243 -0.34 -8.25 -22.67
C ALA A 243 -0.23 -8.51 -21.16
N LEU A 244 -0.85 -7.66 -20.35
CA LEU A 244 -0.93 -7.83 -18.90
C LEU A 244 -1.60 -9.17 -18.62
N GLY A 245 -0.87 -10.13 -18.07
CA GLY A 245 -1.42 -11.42 -17.63
C GLY A 245 -2.46 -11.18 -16.52
N GLY A 246 -3.72 -11.48 -16.79
CA GLY A 246 -4.80 -11.30 -15.84
C GLY A 246 -4.82 -12.40 -14.77
N LEU A 247 -5.05 -12.01 -13.52
CA LEU A 247 -5.40 -12.98 -12.47
C LEU A 247 -6.88 -13.33 -12.59
N ALA A 248 -7.21 -14.62 -12.45
CA ALA A 248 -8.58 -15.10 -12.38
C ALA A 248 -8.95 -15.38 -10.92
N GLN A 249 -10.16 -14.98 -10.52
CA GLN A 249 -10.73 -15.37 -9.24
C GLN A 249 -11.05 -16.87 -9.27
N VAL A 250 -10.45 -17.63 -8.36
CA VAL A 250 -10.60 -19.10 -8.27
C VAL A 250 -11.38 -19.55 -7.05
N TRP A 251 -11.58 -18.65 -6.07
CA TRP A 251 -12.37 -18.94 -4.86
C TRP A 251 -12.86 -17.66 -4.19
N GLY A 252 -13.96 -17.76 -3.44
CA GLY A 252 -14.51 -16.69 -2.60
C GLY A 252 -15.39 -15.69 -3.36
N GLU A 253 -15.77 -14.60 -2.68
CA GLU A 253 -16.58 -13.51 -3.24
C GLU A 253 -15.77 -12.21 -3.26
N TRP A 254 -15.86 -11.47 -4.37
CA TRP A 254 -15.16 -10.20 -4.57
C TRP A 254 -16.15 -9.03 -4.60
N PRO A 255 -16.19 -8.14 -3.60
CA PRO A 255 -17.22 -7.10 -3.50
C PRO A 255 -16.90 -5.82 -4.26
N LEU A 256 -15.69 -5.68 -4.83
CA LEU A 256 -15.22 -4.45 -5.43
C LEU A 256 -15.40 -4.47 -6.96
N SER A 257 -15.87 -3.35 -7.50
CA SER A 257 -15.94 -3.07 -8.94
C SER A 257 -14.53 -2.90 -9.50
N GLY A 258 -14.11 -3.79 -10.43
CA GLY A 258 -12.78 -3.79 -11.05
C GLY A 258 -12.08 -5.16 -11.04
N THR A 259 -10.90 -5.24 -11.66
CA THR A 259 -10.10 -6.47 -11.76
C THR A 259 -8.70 -6.25 -11.18
N LEU A 260 -8.31 -7.12 -10.24
CA LEU A 260 -6.94 -7.19 -9.74
C LEU A 260 -6.09 -8.01 -10.71
N SER A 261 -4.90 -7.54 -11.03
CA SER A 261 -3.92 -8.26 -11.83
C SER A 261 -2.53 -8.12 -11.21
N ALA A 262 -1.64 -9.04 -11.55
CA ALA A 262 -0.25 -8.96 -11.15
C ALA A 262 0.58 -9.40 -12.34
N THR A 263 1.57 -8.60 -12.71
CA THR A 263 2.41 -8.84 -13.88
C THR A 263 3.86 -8.86 -13.49
N ARG A 264 4.61 -9.83 -14.01
CA ARG A 264 6.07 -9.84 -14.06
C ARG A 264 6.61 -10.91 -14.99
N ALA A 265 7.90 -10.75 -15.32
CA ALA A 265 8.77 -11.66 -16.05
C ALA A 265 9.04 -13.03 -15.37
N ILE A 266 8.29 -13.41 -14.31
CA ILE A 266 8.55 -14.57 -13.44
C ILE A 266 7.19 -15.12 -12.93
N PRO A 267 6.98 -16.45 -12.84
CA PRO A 267 5.64 -17.01 -12.67
C PRO A 267 5.17 -16.85 -11.22
N TYR A 268 3.99 -16.26 -11.05
CA TYR A 268 3.38 -15.99 -9.75
C TYR A 268 2.23 -16.97 -9.50
N VAL A 269 2.26 -17.65 -8.36
CA VAL A 269 1.39 -18.82 -8.11
C VAL A 269 0.01 -18.46 -7.54
N GLY A 270 -0.17 -17.26 -6.96
CA GLY A 270 -1.51 -16.81 -6.55
C GLY A 270 -1.52 -15.73 -5.46
N ALA A 271 -2.50 -14.83 -5.52
CA ALA A 271 -2.78 -13.79 -4.54
C ALA A 271 -4.00 -14.15 -3.71
N LEU A 272 -3.91 -14.01 -2.39
CA LEU A 272 -5.10 -13.82 -1.58
C LEU A 272 -5.36 -12.32 -1.53
N ALA A 273 -6.55 -11.90 -1.98
CA ALA A 273 -7.00 -10.53 -1.79
C ALA A 273 -8.24 -10.57 -0.92
N SER A 274 -8.27 -9.69 0.07
CA SER A 274 -9.42 -9.51 0.92
C SER A 274 -9.82 -8.06 0.93
N ALA A 275 -11.09 -7.84 0.60
CA ALA A 275 -11.82 -6.69 1.07
C ALA A 275 -12.11 -6.93 2.56
N LEU A 276 -11.09 -6.71 3.40
CA LEU A 276 -11.25 -6.75 4.84
C LEU A 276 -12.22 -5.64 5.20
N TYR A 277 -13.43 -6.04 5.59
CA TYR A 277 -14.40 -5.12 6.12
C TYR A 277 -13.91 -4.69 7.50
N ILE A 278 -13.75 -3.38 7.68
CA ILE A 278 -13.89 -2.79 8.99
C ILE A 278 -15.35 -3.01 9.39
N SER A 279 -15.69 -4.20 9.90
CA SER A 279 -17.09 -4.60 10.04
C SER A 279 -17.85 -3.54 10.82
N SER A 280 -18.86 -2.95 10.18
CA SER A 280 -19.97 -2.36 10.91
C SER A 280 -20.74 -3.55 11.47
N ALA A 281 -20.56 -3.84 12.76
CA ALA A 281 -21.28 -4.90 13.46
C ALA A 281 -22.77 -4.51 13.62
N GLY A 282 -23.59 -4.73 12.59
CA GLY A 282 -25.05 -4.58 12.63
C GLY A 282 -25.61 -3.16 12.61
N GLU A 283 -26.93 -3.03 12.45
CA GLU A 283 -27.63 -1.74 12.51
C GLU A 283 -27.25 -0.97 13.78
N GLY A 284 -26.68 0.23 13.61
CA GLY A 284 -26.16 1.06 14.70
C GLY A 284 -24.65 0.96 14.97
N SER A 285 -23.89 0.23 14.15
CA SER A 285 -22.41 0.17 14.27
C SER A 285 -21.63 1.36 13.70
N ALA A 286 -22.32 2.36 13.14
CA ALA A 286 -21.70 3.57 12.59
C ALA A 286 -21.03 4.49 13.64
N ARG A 287 -21.02 4.15 14.94
CA ARG A 287 -20.52 5.05 16.01
C ARG A 287 -19.83 4.34 17.16
N VAL A 288 -18.65 3.78 16.95
CA VAL A 288 -17.71 3.51 18.06
C VAL A 288 -17.07 4.86 18.46
N PRO A 289 -16.87 5.20 19.74
CA PRO A 289 -16.13 6.42 20.10
C PRO A 289 -14.72 6.36 19.49
N GLY A 290 -14.39 7.28 18.58
CA GLY A 290 -13.15 7.26 17.78
C GLY A 290 -13.25 6.62 16.38
N ARG A 291 -14.47 6.28 15.91
CA ARG A 291 -14.76 5.74 14.58
C ARG A 291 -15.60 6.74 13.79
N ASP A 292 -14.91 7.65 13.10
CA ASP A 292 -15.47 8.37 11.95
C ASP A 292 -14.88 7.71 10.70
N GLU A 293 -15.75 7.23 9.81
CA GLU A 293 -15.47 6.30 8.69
C GLU A 293 -14.51 6.84 7.60
N TYR A 294 -13.91 8.02 7.79
CA TYR A 294 -12.92 8.64 6.87
C TYR A 294 -11.53 8.85 7.47
N TRP A 295 -11.34 8.62 8.78
CA TRP A 295 -10.08 8.88 9.48
C TRP A 295 -8.98 7.84 9.18
N TYR A 296 -9.40 6.63 8.82
CA TYR A 296 -8.50 5.51 8.65
C TYR A 296 -7.82 5.51 7.28
N GLU A 297 -8.53 5.89 6.21
CA GLU A 297 -7.97 5.93 4.87
C GLU A 297 -6.87 6.99 4.73
N GLU A 298 -7.05 8.21 5.24
CA GLU A 298 -5.99 9.24 5.18
C GLU A 298 -4.76 8.86 6.02
N THR A 299 -4.96 8.26 7.19
CA THR A 299 -3.85 7.76 8.00
C THR A 299 -3.11 6.62 7.27
N LEU A 300 -3.83 5.72 6.61
CA LEU A 300 -3.24 4.68 5.76
C LEU A 300 -2.53 5.29 4.54
N ARG A 301 -3.09 6.33 3.90
CA ARG A 301 -2.45 7.06 2.77
C ARG A 301 -1.14 7.71 3.22
N GLN A 302 -1.12 8.36 4.37
CA GLN A 302 0.10 8.94 4.95
C GLN A 302 1.11 7.85 5.31
N LYS A 303 0.66 6.72 5.86
CA LYS A 303 1.52 5.55 6.10
C LYS A 303 2.08 5.00 4.80
N ALA A 304 1.28 4.89 3.75
CA ALA A 304 1.70 4.44 2.43
C ALA A 304 2.73 5.38 1.79
N LEU A 305 2.54 6.69 1.89
CA LEU A 305 3.50 7.71 1.42
C LEU A 305 4.86 7.62 2.13
N THR A 306 4.86 7.19 3.38
CA THR A 306 6.07 7.07 4.21
C THR A 306 6.64 5.65 4.25
N GLY A 307 6.01 4.68 3.57
CA GLY A 307 6.38 3.25 3.65
C GLY A 307 6.23 2.65 5.05
N SER A 308 5.32 3.19 5.87
CA SER A 308 5.06 2.77 7.24
C SER A 308 4.10 1.57 7.32
N THR A 309 3.89 1.05 8.53
CA THR A 309 3.00 -0.08 8.80
C THR A 309 1.70 0.35 9.47
N ALA A 310 0.64 -0.44 9.33
CA ALA A 310 -0.62 -0.29 10.05
C ALA A 310 -0.90 -1.50 10.93
N THR A 311 -1.43 -1.25 12.13
CA THR A 311 -1.83 -2.30 13.06
C THR A 311 -3.06 -3.03 12.53
N THR A 312 -3.07 -4.37 12.56
CA THR A 312 -4.25 -5.20 12.27
C THR A 312 -4.46 -6.23 13.38
N ARG A 313 -5.65 -6.83 13.49
CA ARG A 313 -5.97 -7.93 14.43
C ARG A 313 -6.13 -9.29 13.75
N VAL A 314 -5.93 -9.34 12.45
CA VAL A 314 -5.88 -10.55 11.65
C VAL A 314 -4.84 -10.41 10.55
N ARG A 315 -4.09 -11.48 10.30
CA ARG A 315 -3.25 -11.66 9.12
C ARG A 315 -3.53 -13.03 8.53
N PHE A 316 -3.27 -13.15 7.24
CA PHE A 316 -3.47 -14.38 6.49
C PHE A 316 -2.17 -14.78 5.81
N PHE A 317 -1.96 -16.07 5.63
CA PHE A 317 -0.81 -16.61 4.94
C PHE A 317 -1.18 -17.92 4.23
N TRP A 318 -0.38 -18.29 3.24
CA TRP A 318 -0.46 -19.60 2.60
C TRP A 318 0.33 -20.62 3.41
N GLY A 319 -0.30 -21.73 3.73
CA GLY A 319 0.35 -22.94 4.23
C GLY A 319 0.03 -24.13 3.32
N THR A 320 0.59 -25.29 3.66
CA THR A 320 0.21 -26.58 3.07
C THR A 320 -0.74 -27.29 4.00
N ASP A 321 -1.75 -28.00 3.51
CA ASP A 321 -2.63 -28.82 4.33
C ASP A 321 -1.97 -30.17 4.72
N THR A 322 -2.71 -31.07 5.40
CA THR A 322 -2.19 -32.37 5.83
C THR A 322 -1.92 -33.33 4.66
N HIS A 323 -2.38 -32.99 3.47
CA HIS A 323 -2.20 -33.73 2.22
C HIS A 323 -1.18 -33.05 1.29
N GLY A 324 -0.57 -31.92 1.71
CA GLY A 324 0.41 -31.17 0.93
C GLY A 324 -0.20 -30.12 -0.02
N ALA A 325 -1.52 -29.99 -0.07
CA ALA A 325 -2.19 -29.02 -0.94
C ALA A 325 -2.07 -27.60 -0.38
N PRO A 326 -1.90 -26.56 -1.24
CA PRO A 326 -1.80 -25.18 -0.78
C PRO A 326 -3.15 -24.69 -0.25
N GLN A 327 -3.14 -24.16 0.97
CA GLN A 327 -4.34 -23.66 1.66
C GLN A 327 -4.05 -22.34 2.37
N VAL A 328 -5.04 -21.44 2.40
CA VAL A 328 -4.98 -20.20 3.17
C VAL A 328 -5.38 -20.42 4.63
N TYR A 329 -4.58 -19.88 5.55
CA TYR A 329 -4.84 -19.84 6.99
C TYR A 329 -4.89 -18.39 7.50
N GLY A 330 -5.67 -18.17 8.56
CA GLY A 330 -5.73 -16.90 9.27
C GLY A 330 -5.19 -17.02 10.68
N VAL A 331 -4.62 -15.93 11.19
CA VAL A 331 -4.12 -15.84 12.57
C VAL A 331 -4.48 -14.50 13.19
N HIS A 332 -4.86 -14.52 14.46
CA HIS A 332 -5.08 -13.33 15.25
C HIS A 332 -3.77 -12.66 15.65
N THR A 333 -3.75 -11.33 15.56
CA THR A 333 -2.55 -10.53 15.84
C THR A 333 -2.80 -9.59 17.00
N GLY A 334 -2.21 -9.90 18.15
CA GLY A 334 -2.37 -9.14 19.40
C GLY A 334 -1.58 -7.82 19.42
N GLU A 335 -1.93 -6.93 20.34
CA GLU A 335 -1.15 -5.73 20.62
C GLU A 335 0.20 -6.11 21.25
N GLY A 336 1.29 -5.49 20.79
CA GLY A 336 2.65 -5.80 21.22
C GLY A 336 3.21 -7.10 20.64
N THR A 337 2.50 -7.76 19.73
CA THR A 337 3.00 -8.98 19.05
C THR A 337 3.85 -8.62 17.83
N PRO A 338 4.82 -9.47 17.43
CA PRO A 338 5.58 -9.27 16.18
C PRO A 338 4.67 -9.20 14.95
N TYR A 339 3.51 -9.85 15.03
CA TYR A 339 2.52 -9.95 13.95
C TYR A 339 1.56 -8.76 13.87
N GLU A 340 1.65 -7.78 14.77
CA GLU A 340 0.71 -6.66 14.87
C GLU A 340 0.64 -5.80 13.59
N ASN A 341 1.76 -5.66 12.88
CA ASN A 341 1.98 -4.62 11.88
C ASN A 341 2.03 -5.18 10.45
N VAL A 342 1.29 -4.55 9.54
CA VAL A 342 1.28 -4.85 8.08
C VAL A 342 1.77 -3.64 7.31
N ARG A 343 2.57 -3.84 6.26
CA ARG A 343 3.08 -2.75 5.41
C ARG A 343 1.94 -2.09 4.64
N VAL A 344 1.99 -0.77 4.52
CA VAL A 344 1.00 0.00 3.74
C VAL A 344 1.67 0.57 2.50
N ALA A 345 1.02 0.45 1.35
CA ALA A 345 1.55 0.88 0.06
C ALA A 345 0.50 1.62 -0.77
N ASN A 346 0.97 2.57 -1.58
CA ASN A 346 0.10 3.33 -2.48
C ASN A 346 0.04 2.66 -3.84
N MET A 347 -1.17 2.51 -4.35
CA MET A 347 -1.43 2.25 -5.76
C MET A 347 -1.37 3.59 -6.51
N VAL A 348 -0.54 3.67 -7.54
CA VAL A 348 -0.30 4.90 -8.31
C VAL A 348 -1.01 4.78 -9.65
N TRP A 349 -1.79 5.79 -10.03
CA TRP A 349 -2.40 5.83 -11.35
C TRP A 349 -1.34 6.00 -12.43
N ASN A 350 -1.34 5.11 -13.43
CA ASN A 350 -0.49 5.21 -14.61
C ASN A 350 -1.36 5.70 -15.79
N ASP A 351 -1.08 6.92 -16.26
CA ASP A 351 -1.81 7.55 -17.36
C ASP A 351 -1.60 6.87 -18.72
N GLU A 352 -0.47 6.18 -18.92
CA GLU A 352 -0.15 5.47 -20.17
C GLU A 352 -0.86 4.10 -20.24
N HIS A 353 -0.95 3.41 -19.10
CA HIS A 353 -1.57 2.08 -19.01
C HIS A 353 -3.05 2.13 -18.58
N HIS A 354 -3.56 3.31 -18.18
CA HIS A 354 -4.93 3.53 -17.69
C HIS A 354 -5.36 2.58 -16.56
N LEU A 355 -4.42 2.25 -15.66
CA LEU A 355 -4.63 1.37 -14.52
C LEU A 355 -3.81 1.84 -13.32
N TYR A 356 -4.13 1.35 -12.13
CA TYR A 356 -3.30 1.62 -10.95
C TYR A 356 -2.20 0.58 -10.79
N GLU A 357 -1.02 1.01 -10.36
CA GLU A 357 0.20 0.19 -10.29
C GLU A 357 0.88 0.29 -8.92
N PHE A 358 1.42 -0.82 -8.45
CA PHE A 358 2.32 -0.87 -7.29
C PHE A 358 3.35 -1.99 -7.48
N THR A 359 4.61 -1.72 -7.15
CA THR A 359 5.69 -2.72 -7.15
C THR A 359 6.20 -2.90 -5.71
N PRO A 360 6.04 -4.09 -5.09
CA PRO A 360 6.60 -4.39 -3.78
C PRO A 360 8.11 -4.20 -3.74
N ALA A 361 8.61 -3.62 -2.65
CA ALA A 361 10.03 -3.37 -2.43
C ALA A 361 10.85 -4.60 -2.01
N HIS A 362 10.24 -5.80 -1.97
CA HIS A 362 10.96 -7.05 -1.76
C HIS A 362 11.77 -7.37 -3.02
N ASP A 363 13.03 -6.94 -2.99
CA ASP A 363 14.04 -6.98 -4.04
C ASP A 363 13.69 -6.20 -5.31
N ILE A 364 14.73 -5.92 -6.10
CA ILE A 364 14.64 -5.24 -7.41
C ILE A 364 13.63 -5.98 -8.35
N ASP A 365 13.23 -7.20 -7.95
CA ASP A 365 12.36 -8.11 -8.69
C ASP A 365 10.95 -8.48 -8.13
N GLY A 366 10.30 -7.67 -7.28
CA GLY A 366 8.92 -7.92 -6.75
C GLY A 366 7.73 -7.58 -7.70
N PRO A 367 6.66 -8.40 -7.80
CA PRO A 367 5.62 -8.35 -8.87
C PRO A 367 4.89 -7.00 -9.03
N LEU A 368 4.70 -6.53 -10.27
CA LEU A 368 3.89 -5.34 -10.52
C LEU A 368 2.41 -5.68 -10.30
N ILE A 369 1.86 -5.24 -9.19
CA ILE A 369 0.44 -5.35 -8.88
C ILE A 369 -0.29 -4.26 -9.64
N THR A 370 -1.30 -4.64 -10.40
CA THR A 370 -2.15 -3.72 -11.16
C THR A 370 -3.62 -3.84 -10.77
N TRP A 371 -4.35 -2.75 -10.89
CA TRP A 371 -5.79 -2.71 -10.69
C TRP A 371 -6.48 -1.94 -11.80
N THR A 372 -7.42 -2.60 -12.48
CA THR A 372 -8.20 -2.03 -13.57
C THR A 372 -9.62 -1.71 -13.07
N PRO A 373 -10.06 -0.44 -13.10
CA PRO A 373 -11.45 -0.06 -12.80
C PRO A 373 -12.45 -0.64 -13.82
N GLU A 374 -13.71 -0.87 -13.42
CA GLU A 374 -14.76 -1.44 -14.28
C GLU A 374 -15.14 -0.56 -15.49
N ASN A 375 -14.83 0.75 -15.44
CA ASN A 375 -15.09 1.71 -16.52
C ASN A 375 -13.83 2.56 -16.84
N PRO A 376 -12.86 2.04 -17.62
CA PRO A 376 -11.76 2.86 -18.13
C PRO A 376 -12.32 3.89 -19.13
N VAL A 377 -11.80 5.13 -19.11
CA VAL A 377 -12.25 6.25 -19.96
C VAL A 377 -12.21 5.93 -21.46
N THR A 378 -11.46 4.89 -21.85
CA THR A 378 -11.27 4.43 -23.23
C THR A 378 -12.15 3.23 -23.63
N GLY A 379 -12.92 2.63 -22.73
CA GLY A 379 -13.89 1.57 -23.09
C GLY A 379 -13.31 0.22 -23.50
N ASP A 380 -11.99 0.03 -23.44
CA ASP A 380 -11.34 -1.26 -23.70
C ASP A 380 -11.29 -2.10 -22.42
N LEU A 381 -12.39 -2.79 -22.13
CA LEU A 381 -12.36 -3.96 -21.26
C LEU A 381 -11.66 -5.11 -22.00
N PRO A 382 -10.75 -5.87 -21.36
CA PRO A 382 -10.38 -7.18 -21.85
C PRO A 382 -11.65 -8.02 -21.96
N ASN A 383 -12.17 -8.16 -23.17
CA ASN A 383 -13.32 -8.98 -23.46
C ASN A 383 -12.90 -10.44 -23.24
N HIS A 384 -13.31 -10.99 -22.10
CA HIS A 384 -13.25 -12.42 -21.75
C HIS A 384 -11.93 -12.90 -21.08
N THR A 385 -11.92 -13.03 -19.75
CA THR A 385 -11.07 -14.02 -19.08
C THR A 385 -11.89 -15.29 -18.90
N GLY A 386 -12.05 -16.06 -19.99
CA GLY A 386 -12.42 -17.46 -19.88
C GLY A 386 -11.27 -18.16 -19.17
N SER A 387 -11.26 -18.08 -17.83
CA SER A 387 -10.22 -18.69 -17.05
C SER A 387 -10.43 -20.20 -17.11
N ASN A 388 -9.44 -20.91 -17.66
CA ASN A 388 -9.37 -22.35 -17.56
C ASN A 388 -8.76 -22.80 -16.22
N VAL A 389 -8.47 -21.87 -15.31
CA VAL A 389 -7.99 -22.21 -13.97
C VAL A 389 -9.15 -22.83 -13.19
N PRO A 390 -9.04 -24.09 -12.76
CA PRO A 390 -10.10 -24.73 -12.01
C PRO A 390 -10.36 -23.97 -10.70
N PRO A 391 -11.63 -23.92 -10.22
CA PRO A 391 -11.93 -23.38 -8.90
C PRO A 391 -11.07 -24.07 -7.84
N LEU A 392 -10.50 -23.28 -6.93
CA LEU A 392 -9.72 -23.83 -5.82
C LEU A 392 -10.70 -24.40 -4.79
N ASP A 393 -10.56 -25.69 -4.46
CA ASP A 393 -11.32 -26.32 -3.36
C ASP A 393 -10.72 -25.90 -2.01
N GLN A 394 -10.98 -24.65 -1.64
CA GLN A 394 -10.50 -24.05 -0.41
C GLN A 394 -11.62 -24.15 0.65
N PRO A 395 -11.38 -24.83 1.79
CA PRO A 395 -12.34 -24.87 2.88
C PRO A 395 -12.48 -23.49 3.53
N THR A 396 -13.50 -23.32 4.37
CA THR A 396 -13.70 -22.07 5.11
C THR A 396 -12.42 -21.69 5.83
N ILE A 397 -11.86 -20.52 5.49
CA ILE A 397 -10.64 -20.01 6.13
C ILE A 397 -10.96 -19.73 7.60
N LEU A 398 -10.28 -20.43 8.50
CA LEU A 398 -10.38 -20.23 9.94
C LEU A 398 -9.23 -19.33 10.42
N VAL A 399 -9.56 -18.40 11.30
CA VAL A 399 -8.64 -17.51 11.99
C VAL A 399 -8.37 -18.08 13.37
N THR A 400 -7.12 -18.47 13.60
CA THR A 400 -6.68 -19.09 14.85
C THR A 400 -6.29 -18.03 15.90
N PRO A 401 -6.34 -18.34 17.21
CA PRO A 401 -5.95 -17.43 18.30
C PRO A 401 -4.50 -16.91 18.20
N ILE A 402 -4.19 -15.89 19.01
CA ILE A 402 -2.86 -15.24 19.03
C ILE A 402 -1.75 -16.30 19.24
N PRO A 403 -0.69 -16.32 18.41
CA PRO A 403 0.48 -17.13 18.66
C PRO A 403 1.16 -16.65 19.95
N ASP A 404 1.09 -17.43 21.03
CA ASP A 404 1.69 -17.04 22.33
C ASP A 404 3.23 -16.99 22.33
N GLY A 405 3.88 -17.15 21.16
CA GLY A 405 5.33 -17.12 21.00
C GLY A 405 6.07 -18.22 21.78
N LYS A 406 5.33 -19.17 22.36
CA LYS A 406 5.80 -20.19 23.28
C LYS A 406 5.65 -21.62 22.75
N ASN A 407 5.61 -21.85 21.43
CA ASN A 407 5.57 -23.18 20.81
C ASN A 407 4.51 -24.19 21.34
N GLU A 408 3.61 -23.80 22.25
CA GLU A 408 2.53 -24.63 22.79
C GLU A 408 1.26 -24.37 21.98
N TYR A 409 1.27 -24.78 20.72
CA TYR A 409 0.04 -24.94 19.96
C TYR A 409 -0.63 -26.23 20.43
N THR A 410 -1.65 -26.11 21.28
CA THR A 410 -2.58 -27.23 21.50
C THR A 410 -3.50 -27.38 20.27
N THR A 411 -2.93 -27.92 19.17
CA THR A 411 -3.56 -28.64 18.01
C THR A 411 -4.58 -27.90 17.10
N PRO A 412 -4.59 -28.10 15.75
CA PRO A 412 -3.54 -28.27 14.70
C PRO A 412 -3.78 -27.36 13.43
N PRO A 413 -2.97 -27.37 12.31
CA PRO A 413 -1.76 -28.16 12.02
C PRO A 413 -0.47 -27.43 11.53
N PHE A 414 -0.39 -26.11 11.26
CA PHE A 414 0.77 -25.55 10.51
C PHE A 414 1.57 -24.44 11.23
N PRO A 415 2.91 -24.41 11.09
CA PRO A 415 3.74 -23.36 11.66
C PRO A 415 3.39 -22.01 11.00
N VAL A 416 2.99 -21.04 11.82
CA VAL A 416 2.81 -19.65 11.37
C VAL A 416 4.17 -19.13 10.90
N PRO A 417 4.27 -18.50 9.71
CA PRO A 417 5.52 -17.89 9.24
C PRO A 417 6.06 -16.89 10.25
N ASP A 418 7.38 -16.66 10.26
CA ASP A 418 7.93 -15.57 11.06
C ASP A 418 7.36 -14.22 10.58
N ALA A 419 7.19 -13.27 11.50
CA ALA A 419 6.56 -11.98 11.18
C ALA A 419 7.26 -11.21 10.05
N ALA A 420 8.55 -11.47 9.83
CA ALA A 420 9.35 -10.90 8.74
C ALA A 420 9.00 -11.49 7.36
N ASP A 421 8.55 -12.75 7.31
CA ASP A 421 8.31 -13.52 6.09
C ASP A 421 6.88 -13.35 5.54
N PHE A 422 6.01 -12.66 6.29
CA PHE A 422 4.71 -12.29 5.77
C PHE A 422 4.87 -11.31 4.61
N ASN A 423 4.46 -11.75 3.41
CA ASN A 423 4.45 -10.94 2.19
C ASN A 423 3.07 -10.31 1.92
N ASP A 424 2.53 -9.63 2.92
CA ASP A 424 1.27 -8.92 2.86
C ASP A 424 1.42 -7.40 2.78
N TYR A 425 0.40 -6.76 2.22
CA TYR A 425 0.29 -5.32 2.07
C TYR A 425 -1.16 -4.87 2.28
N ILE A 426 -1.30 -3.68 2.84
CA ILE A 426 -2.52 -2.89 2.71
C ILE A 426 -2.30 -1.93 1.54
N LEU A 427 -2.98 -2.18 0.43
CA LEU A 427 -2.94 -1.34 -0.77
C LEU A 427 -3.96 -0.22 -0.66
N VAL A 428 -3.50 1.00 -0.84
CA VAL A 428 -4.30 2.22 -0.69
C VAL A 428 -4.38 2.93 -2.04
N PHE A 429 -5.61 3.15 -2.54
CA PHE A 429 -5.88 3.79 -3.82
C PHE A 429 -6.09 5.29 -3.67
N PRO A 430 -5.81 6.16 -4.66
CA PRO A 430 -6.08 7.60 -4.63
C PRO A 430 -7.53 7.98 -4.24
N THR A 431 -7.74 9.15 -3.64
CA THR A 431 -9.04 9.55 -3.03
C THR A 431 -10.16 9.73 -4.05
N ASP A 432 -9.79 10.08 -5.27
CA ASP A 432 -10.63 10.22 -6.46
C ASP A 432 -11.01 8.88 -7.09
N SER A 433 -10.36 7.78 -6.70
CA SER A 433 -10.66 6.45 -7.25
C SER A 433 -12.00 5.86 -6.78
N GLY A 434 -12.49 6.27 -5.60
CA GLY A 434 -13.65 5.65 -4.94
C GLY A 434 -13.43 4.21 -4.45
N ILE A 435 -12.19 3.69 -4.51
CA ILE A 435 -11.83 2.33 -4.12
C ILE A 435 -11.29 2.32 -2.67
N GLN A 436 -11.88 1.48 -1.83
CA GLN A 436 -11.42 1.30 -0.43
C GLN A 436 -10.09 0.54 -0.36
N PRO A 437 -9.27 0.75 0.69
CA PRO A 437 -8.01 0.02 0.84
C PRO A 437 -8.21 -1.50 0.92
N ILE A 438 -7.35 -2.26 0.24
CA ILE A 438 -7.45 -3.72 0.12
C ILE A 438 -6.27 -4.37 0.85
N TYR A 439 -6.53 -5.44 1.61
CA TYR A 439 -5.46 -6.30 2.12
C TYR A 439 -5.14 -7.37 1.07
N VAL A 440 -3.86 -7.48 0.73
CA VAL A 440 -3.35 -8.53 -0.15
C VAL A 440 -2.26 -9.30 0.56
N TYR A 441 -2.28 -10.62 0.40
CA TYR A 441 -1.14 -11.47 0.69
C TYR A 441 -0.65 -12.06 -0.63
N LEU A 442 0.63 -11.83 -0.92
CA LEU A 442 1.28 -12.34 -2.11
C LEU A 442 1.96 -13.66 -1.76
N ARG A 443 1.52 -14.76 -2.37
CA ARG A 443 2.25 -16.01 -2.23
C ARG A 443 3.60 -15.84 -2.90
N GLU A 444 4.67 -16.08 -2.15
CA GLU A 444 6.00 -16.11 -2.74
C GLU A 444 6.10 -17.26 -3.74
N ASP A 445 6.81 -17.03 -4.84
CA ASP A 445 7.06 -18.08 -5.82
C ASP A 445 7.83 -19.22 -5.14
N PRO A 446 7.25 -20.43 -5.02
CA PRO A 446 7.93 -21.57 -4.40
C PRO A 446 9.25 -21.91 -5.12
N ARG A 447 9.39 -21.55 -6.40
CA ARG A 447 10.65 -21.70 -7.14
C ARG A 447 11.73 -20.71 -6.72
N LYS A 448 11.41 -19.60 -6.06
CA LYS A 448 12.42 -18.67 -5.51
C LYS A 448 12.88 -19.06 -4.11
N GLN A 449 12.16 -19.98 -3.46
CA GLN A 449 12.50 -20.43 -2.12
C GLN A 449 13.60 -21.48 -2.14
N PRO A 450 14.41 -21.54 -1.06
CA PRO A 450 15.36 -22.61 -0.91
C PRO A 450 14.64 -23.93 -0.69
N GLY A 451 15.22 -25.03 -1.17
CA GLY A 451 14.68 -26.36 -0.95
C GLY A 451 15.69 -27.46 -1.20
N THR A 452 15.33 -28.67 -0.79
CA THR A 452 16.18 -29.85 -0.90
C THR A 452 15.68 -30.72 -2.04
N ALA A 453 16.57 -31.16 -2.93
CA ALA A 453 16.18 -32.08 -4.00
C ALA A 453 15.82 -33.46 -3.45
N THR A 454 14.65 -33.94 -3.85
CA THR A 454 14.09 -35.27 -3.54
C THR A 454 13.78 -36.01 -4.84
N GLY A 455 13.30 -37.25 -4.73
CA GLY A 455 12.95 -38.08 -5.88
C GLY A 455 14.12 -38.91 -6.42
N TYR A 456 13.78 -39.93 -7.20
CA TYR A 456 14.73 -40.94 -7.68
C TYR A 456 15.07 -40.81 -9.17
N GLY A 457 14.28 -40.08 -9.94
CA GLY A 457 14.34 -40.06 -11.40
C GLY A 457 13.99 -41.42 -11.99
N GLU A 458 14.10 -41.52 -13.31
CA GLU A 458 13.82 -42.74 -14.06
C GLU A 458 15.10 -43.38 -14.61
N ILE A 459 15.14 -44.72 -14.57
CA ILE A 459 16.19 -45.49 -15.24
C ILE A 459 15.88 -45.50 -16.73
N LEU A 460 16.72 -44.84 -17.51
CA LEU A 460 16.56 -44.78 -18.95
C LEU A 460 16.83 -46.15 -19.60
N PRO A 461 16.03 -46.59 -20.58
CA PRO A 461 16.30 -47.81 -21.33
C PRO A 461 17.66 -47.75 -22.05
N GLU A 462 18.35 -48.89 -22.15
CA GLU A 462 19.61 -48.99 -22.90
C GLU A 462 19.41 -48.55 -24.36
N ASN A 463 20.26 -47.63 -24.84
CA ASN A 463 20.20 -47.00 -26.17
C ASN A 463 19.00 -46.07 -26.43
N SER A 464 18.28 -45.64 -25.38
CA SER A 464 17.27 -44.58 -25.54
C SER A 464 17.92 -43.22 -25.80
N ARG A 465 17.31 -42.45 -26.71
CA ARG A 465 17.64 -41.04 -26.89
C ARG A 465 16.79 -40.23 -25.93
N TRP A 466 17.35 -39.98 -24.75
CA TRP A 466 16.67 -39.36 -23.61
C TRP A 466 15.77 -38.18 -23.99
N LEU A 467 16.29 -37.17 -24.70
CA LEU A 467 15.53 -35.97 -25.06
C LEU A 467 14.64 -36.08 -26.30
N GLU A 468 14.53 -37.24 -26.96
CA GLU A 468 13.48 -37.42 -27.97
C GLU A 468 12.09 -37.35 -27.32
N ALA A 469 11.96 -37.94 -26.13
CA ALA A 469 10.74 -37.89 -25.33
C ALA A 469 10.37 -36.45 -24.92
N ALA A 470 11.33 -35.51 -24.87
CA ALA A 470 11.07 -34.11 -24.51
C ALA A 470 10.19 -33.36 -25.52
N SER A 471 9.96 -33.93 -26.71
CA SER A 471 9.05 -33.39 -27.75
C SER A 471 7.72 -34.15 -27.87
N SER A 472 7.45 -35.13 -27.00
CA SER A 472 6.26 -35.99 -27.04
C SER A 472 5.70 -36.30 -25.65
N GLY A 473 4.42 -36.71 -25.56
CA GLY A 473 3.82 -37.14 -24.29
C GLY A 473 3.87 -36.05 -23.21
N LEU A 474 4.41 -36.40 -22.04
CA LEU A 474 4.60 -35.49 -20.90
C LEU A 474 6.04 -34.95 -20.80
N GLY A 475 6.90 -35.19 -21.80
CA GLY A 475 8.31 -34.86 -21.76
C GLY A 475 9.22 -36.03 -21.34
N ALA A 476 10.51 -35.75 -21.23
CA ALA A 476 11.52 -36.72 -20.81
C ALA A 476 11.75 -36.64 -19.29
N PRO A 477 11.77 -37.75 -18.55
CA PRO A 477 11.99 -37.73 -17.10
C PRO A 477 13.43 -37.35 -16.74
N ILE A 478 13.66 -36.93 -15.50
CA ILE A 478 15.02 -36.77 -14.96
C ILE A 478 15.71 -38.15 -14.89
N PRO A 479 16.90 -38.33 -15.48
CA PRO A 479 17.62 -39.61 -15.40
C PRO A 479 18.05 -39.93 -13.97
N ALA A 480 17.91 -41.19 -13.56
CA ALA A 480 18.25 -41.64 -12.20
C ALA A 480 19.70 -41.30 -11.81
N GLN A 481 20.66 -41.43 -12.74
CA GLN A 481 22.06 -41.09 -12.45
C GLN A 481 22.31 -39.59 -12.22
N VAL A 482 21.44 -38.72 -12.75
CA VAL A 482 21.48 -37.28 -12.50
C VAL A 482 20.80 -36.99 -11.16
N ALA A 483 19.66 -37.64 -10.90
CA ALA A 483 18.96 -37.51 -9.63
C ALA A 483 19.84 -37.93 -8.44
N ASP A 484 20.59 -39.02 -8.55
CA ASP A 484 21.52 -39.48 -7.50
C ASP A 484 22.59 -38.43 -7.13
N LYS A 485 23.03 -37.60 -8.09
CA LYS A 485 24.00 -36.52 -7.85
C LYS A 485 23.39 -35.32 -7.14
N LEU A 486 22.09 -35.09 -7.31
CA LEU A 486 21.39 -33.91 -6.80
C LEU A 486 20.64 -34.19 -5.50
N ARG A 487 20.20 -35.43 -5.28
CA ARG A 487 19.36 -35.83 -4.14
C ARG A 487 20.01 -35.46 -2.80
N GLY A 488 19.22 -34.84 -1.93
CA GLY A 488 19.65 -34.40 -0.60
C GLY A 488 20.47 -33.10 -0.59
N ARG A 489 20.84 -32.54 -1.76
CA ARG A 489 21.45 -31.21 -1.83
C ARG A 489 20.40 -30.12 -1.65
N THR A 490 20.80 -29.03 -0.99
CA THR A 490 19.99 -27.83 -0.85
C THR A 490 20.32 -26.82 -1.93
N PHE A 491 19.31 -26.15 -2.47
CA PHE A 491 19.44 -25.12 -3.50
C PHE A 491 18.82 -23.82 -2.99
N ARG A 492 19.41 -22.68 -3.36
CA ARG A 492 18.91 -21.35 -2.98
C ARG A 492 17.57 -21.00 -3.64
N ASN A 493 17.31 -21.55 -4.82
CA ASN A 493 16.10 -21.41 -5.62
C ASN A 493 16.13 -22.44 -6.78
N PHE A 494 15.06 -22.52 -7.56
CA PHE A 494 14.91 -23.43 -8.68
C PHE A 494 15.83 -23.08 -9.85
N ASP A 495 16.22 -21.82 -10.03
CA ASP A 495 17.20 -21.44 -11.05
C ASP A 495 18.58 -22.02 -10.75
N HIS A 496 19.00 -21.98 -9.48
CA HIS A 496 20.21 -22.67 -9.02
C HIS A 496 20.09 -24.19 -9.18
N PHE A 497 18.92 -24.78 -8.90
CA PHE A 497 18.69 -26.20 -9.18
C PHE A 497 18.82 -26.51 -10.68
N ARG A 498 18.25 -25.68 -11.56
CA ARG A 498 18.34 -25.85 -13.02
C ARG A 498 19.78 -25.76 -13.53
N GLU A 499 20.54 -24.80 -13.02
CA GLU A 499 21.98 -24.64 -13.32
C GLU A 499 22.75 -25.91 -12.94
N GLU A 500 22.58 -26.34 -11.69
CA GLU A 500 23.22 -27.54 -11.13
C GLU A 500 22.75 -28.83 -11.80
N PHE A 501 21.50 -28.87 -12.25
CA PHE A 501 20.95 -29.98 -13.04
C PHE A 501 21.72 -30.14 -14.36
N TRP A 502 21.90 -29.06 -15.12
CA TRP A 502 22.66 -29.14 -16.37
C TRP A 502 24.15 -29.42 -16.11
N LEU A 503 24.74 -28.90 -15.03
CA LEU A 503 26.09 -29.28 -14.62
C LEU A 503 26.19 -30.78 -14.30
N ALA A 504 25.22 -31.35 -13.59
CA ALA A 504 25.18 -32.78 -13.28
C ALA A 504 25.03 -33.63 -14.56
N VAL A 505 24.23 -33.19 -15.53
CA VAL A 505 24.15 -33.82 -16.87
C VAL A 505 25.52 -33.77 -17.57
N SER A 506 26.29 -32.69 -17.39
CA SER A 506 27.62 -32.53 -18.00
C SER A 506 28.64 -33.58 -17.52
N GLU A 507 28.43 -34.11 -16.31
CA GLU A 507 29.26 -35.16 -15.68
C GLU A 507 28.87 -36.58 -16.10
N CYS A 508 27.85 -36.75 -16.93
CA CYS A 508 27.34 -38.01 -17.44
C CYS A 508 27.68 -38.16 -18.94
N PRO A 509 28.85 -38.73 -19.31
CA PRO A 509 29.27 -38.86 -20.70
C PRO A 509 28.26 -39.58 -21.59
N GLU A 510 27.53 -40.52 -21.03
CA GLU A 510 26.49 -41.31 -21.69
C GLU A 510 25.27 -40.47 -22.11
N LEU A 511 25.00 -39.36 -21.41
CA LEU A 511 23.95 -38.38 -21.79
C LEU A 511 24.53 -37.32 -22.72
N MET A 512 25.76 -36.86 -22.46
CA MET A 512 26.43 -35.81 -23.22
C MET A 512 26.66 -36.15 -24.69
N LYS A 513 26.80 -37.44 -25.02
CA LYS A 513 27.01 -37.93 -26.39
C LYS A 513 25.85 -37.59 -27.35
N ASP A 514 24.65 -37.39 -26.81
CA ASP A 514 23.44 -37.12 -27.61
C ASP A 514 23.32 -35.63 -27.99
N PHE A 515 24.17 -34.76 -27.44
CA PHE A 515 24.17 -33.33 -27.71
C PHE A 515 25.24 -32.93 -28.74
N LYS A 516 24.88 -31.98 -29.63
CA LYS A 516 25.86 -31.31 -30.51
C LYS A 516 26.93 -30.55 -29.68
N PRO A 517 28.15 -30.35 -30.20
CA PRO A 517 29.24 -29.71 -29.46
C PRO A 517 28.91 -28.34 -28.85
N SER A 518 28.09 -27.52 -29.53
CA SER A 518 27.64 -26.23 -29.00
C SER A 518 26.77 -26.39 -27.75
N ASN A 519 25.85 -27.37 -27.75
CA ASN A 519 25.01 -27.66 -26.59
C ASN A 519 25.84 -28.25 -25.45
N GLN A 520 26.80 -29.13 -25.75
CA GLN A 520 27.70 -29.65 -24.71
C GLN A 520 28.49 -28.52 -24.02
N THR A 521 28.82 -27.45 -24.73
CA THR A 521 29.50 -26.28 -24.14
C THR A 521 28.57 -25.55 -23.18
N LEU A 522 27.32 -25.31 -23.57
CA LEU A 522 26.30 -24.67 -22.72
C LEU A 522 26.04 -25.46 -21.45
N ILE A 523 25.87 -26.78 -21.58
CA ILE A 523 25.59 -27.68 -20.46
C ILE A 523 26.74 -27.65 -19.44
N ARG A 524 28.00 -27.61 -19.90
CA ARG A 524 29.18 -27.46 -19.02
C ARG A 524 29.28 -26.10 -18.34
N MET A 525 28.53 -25.11 -18.81
CA MET A 525 28.39 -23.80 -18.18
C MET A 525 27.13 -23.70 -17.30
N GLY A 526 26.40 -24.81 -17.08
CA GLY A 526 25.14 -24.82 -16.34
C GLY A 526 23.95 -24.23 -17.11
N LEU A 527 24.10 -24.02 -18.42
CA LEU A 527 23.05 -23.45 -19.27
C LEU A 527 22.23 -24.53 -19.97
N ALA A 528 20.93 -24.26 -20.09
CA ALA A 528 20.01 -25.15 -20.80
C ALA A 528 20.38 -25.25 -22.29
N PRO A 529 20.44 -26.46 -22.86
CA PRO A 529 20.74 -26.66 -24.28
C PRO A 529 19.57 -26.24 -25.18
N TYR A 530 19.87 -26.00 -26.46
CA TYR A 530 18.85 -25.70 -27.48
C TYR A 530 18.25 -26.99 -28.08
N PRO A 531 16.91 -27.13 -28.18
CA PRO A 531 16.27 -28.14 -29.00
C PRO A 531 16.38 -27.77 -30.48
N ILE A 532 15.88 -28.65 -31.37
CA ILE A 532 15.84 -28.36 -32.81
C ILE A 532 14.98 -27.12 -33.10
N PRO A 533 15.29 -26.31 -34.13
CA PRO A 533 14.59 -25.04 -34.38
C PRO A 533 13.07 -25.17 -34.54
N SER A 534 12.59 -26.29 -35.06
CA SER A 534 11.14 -26.53 -35.14
C SER A 534 10.51 -26.56 -33.75
N GLU A 535 11.17 -27.11 -32.74
CA GLU A 535 10.63 -27.26 -31.38
C GLU A 535 10.70 -25.99 -30.52
N GLN A 536 11.19 -24.88 -31.08
CA GLN A 536 11.26 -23.57 -30.42
C GLN A 536 9.97 -22.77 -30.67
N VAL A 537 9.62 -21.85 -29.77
CA VAL A 537 8.40 -21.02 -29.86
C VAL A 537 8.72 -19.57 -29.47
N GLY A 538 8.73 -18.66 -30.46
CA GLY A 538 9.02 -17.25 -30.22
C GLY A 538 10.40 -17.06 -29.58
N GLY A 539 10.44 -16.36 -28.43
CA GLY A 539 11.67 -16.20 -27.64
C GLY A 539 12.10 -17.44 -26.82
N ARG A 540 11.22 -18.44 -26.68
CA ARG A 540 11.51 -19.67 -25.93
C ARG A 540 12.28 -20.64 -26.83
N THR A 541 13.58 -20.71 -26.60
CA THR A 541 14.52 -21.39 -27.50
C THR A 541 15.33 -22.51 -26.84
N THR A 542 15.27 -22.70 -25.53
CA THR A 542 16.01 -23.76 -24.81
C THR A 542 15.08 -24.85 -24.30
N PHE A 543 15.61 -26.02 -23.94
CA PHE A 543 14.84 -27.01 -23.18
C PHE A 543 14.39 -26.43 -21.83
N GLU A 544 13.23 -26.89 -21.36
CA GLU A 544 12.55 -26.37 -20.17
C GLU A 544 12.33 -27.50 -19.16
N LEU A 545 12.33 -27.17 -17.87
CA LEU A 545 11.98 -28.09 -16.79
C LEU A 545 10.52 -27.82 -16.38
N HIS A 546 9.66 -28.78 -16.64
CA HIS A 546 8.22 -28.73 -16.42
C HIS A 546 7.84 -29.60 -15.23
N HIS A 547 6.98 -29.08 -14.34
CA HIS A 547 6.43 -29.84 -13.22
C HIS A 547 5.19 -30.61 -13.68
N LEU A 548 5.16 -31.93 -13.45
CA LEU A 548 4.05 -32.82 -13.86
C LEU A 548 2.77 -32.51 -13.08
N GLU A 549 2.88 -32.54 -11.76
CA GLU A 549 1.93 -31.89 -10.86
C GLU A 549 2.38 -30.45 -10.70
N GLU A 550 1.54 -29.53 -11.17
CA GLU A 550 1.86 -28.12 -11.14
C GLU A 550 2.02 -27.62 -9.69
N ILE A 551 3.00 -26.74 -9.49
CA ILE A 551 3.30 -26.15 -8.16
C ILE A 551 2.06 -25.46 -7.57
N GLN A 552 1.21 -24.88 -8.41
CA GLN A 552 -0.03 -24.23 -7.98
C GLN A 552 -1.06 -25.20 -7.39
N HIS A 553 -0.95 -26.49 -7.71
CA HIS A 553 -1.83 -27.55 -7.22
C HIS A 553 -1.22 -28.39 -6.10
N GLY A 554 -0.05 -28.00 -5.58
CA GLY A 554 0.65 -28.73 -4.51
C GLY A 554 1.87 -29.51 -4.97
N GLY A 555 2.22 -29.45 -6.26
CA GLY A 555 3.40 -30.11 -6.81
C GLY A 555 4.69 -29.68 -6.12
N GLU A 556 5.49 -30.66 -5.72
CA GLU A 556 6.77 -30.43 -5.05
C GLU A 556 7.79 -29.79 -6.00
N VAL A 557 8.40 -28.68 -5.58
CA VAL A 557 9.28 -27.84 -6.42
C VAL A 557 10.58 -28.56 -6.80
N PHE A 558 11.19 -29.26 -5.85
CA PHE A 558 12.51 -29.90 -6.00
C PHE A 558 12.42 -31.43 -6.03
N ASN A 559 11.22 -32.00 -6.15
CA ASN A 559 11.07 -33.44 -6.37
C ASN A 559 11.35 -33.75 -7.84
N MET A 560 12.43 -34.46 -8.09
CA MET A 560 12.88 -34.82 -9.43
C MET A 560 11.96 -35.83 -10.13
N ASP A 561 11.12 -36.55 -9.39
CA ASP A 561 10.08 -37.41 -9.95
C ASP A 561 8.88 -36.58 -10.45
N ASN A 562 8.74 -35.34 -9.99
CA ASN A 562 7.72 -34.40 -10.43
C ASN A 562 8.20 -33.51 -11.59
N ILE A 563 9.40 -33.73 -12.15
CA ILE A 563 10.00 -32.85 -13.16
C ILE A 563 10.30 -33.61 -14.45
N ASN A 564 9.78 -33.10 -15.55
CA ASN A 564 10.11 -33.54 -16.91
C ASN A 564 10.77 -32.44 -17.73
N ILE A 565 11.69 -32.83 -18.60
CA ILE A 565 12.34 -31.98 -19.58
C ILE A 565 11.44 -31.91 -20.81
N THR A 566 11.10 -30.70 -21.25
CA THR A 566 10.21 -30.45 -22.39
C THR A 566 10.85 -29.50 -23.40
N THR A 567 10.42 -29.60 -24.66
CA THR A 567 10.65 -28.53 -25.64
C THR A 567 9.64 -27.40 -25.42
N PRO A 568 9.97 -26.15 -25.77
CA PRO A 568 9.03 -25.02 -25.70
C PRO A 568 7.71 -25.30 -26.40
N ARG A 569 7.76 -25.97 -27.56
CA ARG A 569 6.57 -26.38 -28.31
C ARG A 569 5.72 -27.40 -27.55
N LEU A 570 6.32 -28.47 -27.04
CA LEU A 570 5.58 -29.48 -26.28
C LEU A 570 4.98 -28.86 -25.01
N HIS A 571 5.76 -28.07 -24.28
CA HIS A 571 5.32 -27.45 -23.04
C HIS A 571 4.10 -26.55 -23.26
N THR A 572 4.11 -25.74 -24.33
CA THR A 572 2.93 -24.96 -24.75
C THR A 572 1.73 -25.86 -25.08
N GLY A 573 1.97 -27.03 -25.68
CA GLY A 573 0.94 -28.00 -26.05
C GLY A 573 0.30 -28.69 -24.85
N ILE A 574 1.09 -29.07 -23.85
CA ILE A 574 0.62 -29.68 -22.58
C ILE A 574 -0.39 -28.73 -21.91
N HIS A 575 -0.01 -27.47 -21.72
CA HIS A 575 -0.87 -26.45 -21.10
C HIS A 575 -2.11 -26.08 -21.93
N LYS A 576 -2.03 -26.14 -23.26
CA LYS A 576 -3.21 -25.93 -24.13
C LYS A 576 -4.23 -27.06 -24.03
N ASN A 577 -3.78 -28.29 -23.79
CA ASN A 577 -4.65 -29.47 -23.75
C ASN A 577 -5.17 -29.78 -22.33
N ALA A 578 -4.46 -29.38 -21.28
CA ALA A 578 -4.97 -29.39 -19.91
C ALA A 578 -6.15 -28.42 -19.71
N ASN A 579 -6.25 -27.41 -20.57
CA ASN A 579 -7.27 -26.37 -20.62
C ASN A 579 -8.53 -26.73 -21.45
N ARG A 580 -8.73 -28.02 -21.79
CA ARG A 580 -9.92 -28.57 -22.46
C ARG A 580 -10.54 -29.67 -21.62
#